data_AF-A0A2T9VKV1-F1
#
_entry.id   AF-A0A2T9VKV1-F1
#
_cell.length_a   1.000
_cell.length_b   1.000
_cell.length_c   1.000
_cell.angle_alpha   90.00
_cell.angle_beta   90.00
_cell.angle_gamma   90.00
#
_symmetry.space_group_name_H-M   'P 1'
#
loop_
_entity.id
_entity.type
_entity.pdbx_description
1 polymer ?
#
loop_
_entity_poly.entity_id
_entity_poly.type
_entity_poly.pdbx_seq_one_letter_code
_entity_poly.pdbx_strand_id
1 'polypeptide(L)'
;IVYVGAEVKDGDILVGKVTPKGVTELTAEERLLHAIFGEKAREVRDTSLRVPHGAGGIVLDVKVFNREEGDDTLSPGVNQLVRVYIVQKRKIHVGDKMCGRHGNKGVISKIVPEEDMPYLPDGRPIDIMLNPLGVPSRMNIGQVL
;
A
#
# COMPACT_ATOMS: atom_id res chain seq x y z
N ILE A 1 4.77 -15.37 -10.64
CA ILE A 1 4.16 -14.82 -9.40
C ILE A 1 5.31 -14.33 -8.54
N VAL A 2 5.18 -13.20 -7.86
CA VAL A 2 6.23 -12.66 -6.97
C VAL A 2 6.60 -13.68 -5.89
N TYR A 3 7.88 -13.71 -5.50
CA TYR A 3 8.37 -14.61 -4.45
C TYR A 3 8.09 -14.04 -3.05
N VAL A 4 7.86 -14.93 -2.08
CA VAL A 4 7.71 -14.55 -0.66
C VAL A 4 9.03 -13.98 -0.14
N GLY A 5 8.97 -12.86 0.58
CA GLY A 5 10.12 -12.11 1.05
C GLY A 5 10.62 -11.03 0.09
N ALA A 6 10.04 -10.90 -1.10
CA ALA A 6 10.36 -9.82 -2.03
C ALA A 6 9.95 -8.46 -1.45
N GLU A 7 10.85 -7.47 -1.53
CA GLU A 7 10.47 -6.06 -1.35
C GLU A 7 9.88 -5.54 -2.67
N VAL A 8 8.67 -5.01 -2.60
CA VAL A 8 7.93 -4.49 -3.75
C VAL A 8 7.57 -3.03 -3.55
N LYS A 9 7.67 -2.26 -4.64
CA LYS A 9 7.34 -0.84 -4.72
C LYS A 9 6.17 -0.62 -5.66
N ASP A 10 5.66 0.59 -5.63
CA ASP A 10 4.60 1.03 -6.52
C ASP A 10 4.92 0.73 -8.00
N GLY A 11 3.98 0.12 -8.71
CA GLY A 11 4.13 -0.27 -10.12
C GLY A 11 4.80 -1.63 -10.37
N ASP A 12 5.40 -2.26 -9.35
CA ASP A 12 6.01 -3.58 -9.47
C ASP A 12 4.95 -4.67 -9.76
N ILE A 13 5.35 -5.71 -10.48
CA ILE A 13 4.46 -6.81 -10.88
C ILE A 13 4.36 -7.84 -9.75
N LEU A 14 3.14 -8.02 -9.22
CA LEU A 14 2.83 -9.04 -8.22
C LEU A 14 2.47 -10.38 -8.88
N VAL A 15 1.57 -10.32 -9.88
CA VAL A 15 1.10 -11.50 -10.60
C VAL A 15 1.10 -11.20 -12.10
N GLY A 16 1.99 -11.87 -12.83
CA GLY A 16 2.02 -11.85 -14.27
C GLY A 16 0.73 -12.46 -14.83
N LYS A 17 -0.06 -11.69 -15.58
CA LYS A 17 -1.28 -12.16 -16.26
C LYS A 17 -1.29 -11.63 -17.69
N VAL A 18 -1.56 -12.52 -18.62
CA VAL A 18 -1.78 -12.18 -20.04
C VAL A 18 -3.20 -12.52 -20.43
N THR A 19 -3.85 -11.61 -21.15
CA THR A 19 -5.19 -11.83 -21.71
C THR A 19 -5.08 -11.79 -23.23
N PRO A 20 -5.67 -12.75 -23.97
CA PRO A 20 -5.71 -12.65 -25.42
C PRO A 20 -6.42 -11.35 -25.83
N LYS A 21 -5.80 -10.59 -26.73
CA LYS A 21 -6.47 -9.48 -27.41
C LYS A 21 -7.51 -10.11 -28.33
N GLY A 22 -8.75 -9.66 -28.24
CA GLY A 22 -9.76 -10.01 -29.26
C GLY A 22 -9.23 -9.62 -30.64
N VAL A 23 -9.60 -10.38 -31.68
CA VAL A 23 -9.21 -10.07 -33.05
C VAL A 23 -9.89 -8.78 -33.46
N THR A 24 -9.19 -7.66 -33.27
CA THR A 24 -9.55 -6.34 -33.79
C THR A 24 -8.56 -5.98 -34.89
N GLU A 25 -9.05 -5.33 -35.94
CA GLU A 25 -8.20 -4.76 -36.99
C GLU A 25 -7.13 -3.87 -36.34
N LEU A 26 -5.85 -4.22 -36.56
CA LEU A 26 -4.71 -3.42 -36.09
C LEU A 26 -4.79 -2.02 -36.70
N THR A 27 -4.48 -0.99 -35.92
CA THR A 27 -4.41 0.37 -36.47
C THR A 27 -3.27 0.47 -37.49
N ALA A 28 -3.32 1.49 -38.35
CA ALA A 28 -2.28 1.70 -39.35
C ALA A 28 -0.89 1.90 -38.70
N GLU A 29 -0.82 2.52 -37.53
CA GLU A 29 0.42 2.72 -36.77
C GLU A 29 0.98 1.40 -36.22
N GLU A 30 0.13 0.54 -35.66
CA GLU A 30 0.54 -0.79 -35.15
C GLU A 30 1.01 -1.68 -36.31
N ARG A 31 0.32 -1.66 -37.45
CA ARG A 31 0.75 -2.39 -38.66
C ARG A 31 2.12 -1.94 -39.17
N LEU A 32 2.38 -0.62 -39.18
CA LEU A 32 3.67 -0.07 -39.58
C LEU A 32 4.78 -0.49 -38.60
N LEU A 33 4.52 -0.39 -37.30
CA LEU A 33 5.44 -0.87 -36.26
C LEU A 33 5.76 -2.36 -36.42
N HIS A 34 4.76 -3.19 -36.69
CA HIS A 34 4.93 -4.62 -36.97
C HIS A 34 5.82 -4.88 -38.19
N ALA A 35 5.64 -4.12 -39.27
CA ALA A 35 6.43 -4.26 -40.49
C ALA A 35 7.90 -3.84 -40.30
N ILE A 36 8.16 -2.82 -39.47
CA ILE A 36 9.52 -2.29 -39.22
C ILE A 36 10.30 -3.20 -38.27
N PHE A 37 9.68 -3.60 -37.14
CA PHE A 37 10.40 -4.31 -36.08
C PHE A 37 10.38 -5.83 -36.25
N GLY A 38 9.60 -6.38 -37.18
CA GLY A 38 9.50 -7.83 -37.42
C GLY A 38 8.98 -8.62 -36.22
N GLU A 39 8.53 -7.94 -35.16
CA GLU A 39 7.93 -8.57 -34.00
C GLU A 39 6.59 -9.16 -34.44
N LYS A 40 6.44 -10.48 -34.38
CA LYS A 40 5.12 -11.11 -34.47
C LYS A 40 4.24 -10.44 -33.42
N ALA A 41 3.09 -9.90 -33.83
CA ALA A 41 2.11 -9.34 -32.92
C ALA A 41 1.91 -10.30 -31.76
N ARG A 42 2.28 -9.88 -30.55
CA ARG A 42 1.85 -10.57 -29.35
C ARG A 42 0.33 -10.41 -29.35
N GLU A 43 -0.36 -11.49 -29.69
CA GLU A 43 -1.83 -11.61 -29.64
C GLU A 43 -2.38 -11.49 -28.22
N VAL A 44 -1.52 -11.18 -27.24
CA VAL A 44 -1.83 -11.07 -25.83
C VAL A 44 -1.51 -9.67 -25.31
N ARG A 45 -2.39 -9.16 -24.46
CA ARG A 45 -2.20 -7.94 -23.68
C ARG A 45 -1.74 -8.30 -22.27
N ASP A 46 -0.74 -7.60 -21.77
CA ASP A 46 -0.36 -7.65 -20.36
C ASP A 46 -1.48 -7.04 -19.50
N THR A 47 -2.09 -7.85 -18.64
CA THR A 47 -3.12 -7.46 -17.65
C THR A 47 -2.68 -7.87 -16.24
N SER A 48 -1.37 -7.86 -16.01
CA SER A 48 -0.76 -8.25 -14.74
C SER A 48 -1.24 -7.41 -13.57
N LEU A 49 -1.34 -8.05 -12.40
CA LEU A 49 -1.57 -7.37 -11.15
C LEU A 49 -0.28 -6.66 -10.73
N ARG A 50 -0.37 -5.35 -10.56
CA ARG A 50 0.72 -4.49 -10.11
C ARG A 50 0.43 -3.93 -8.72
N VAL A 51 1.48 -3.56 -7.99
CA VAL A 51 1.33 -2.84 -6.73
C VAL A 51 0.64 -1.50 -7.00
N PRO A 52 -0.44 -1.16 -6.28
CA PRO A 52 -1.13 0.11 -6.46
C PRO A 52 -0.34 1.28 -5.84
N HIS A 53 -0.65 2.49 -6.29
CA HIS A 53 -0.03 3.72 -5.79
C HIS A 53 -0.14 3.87 -4.28
N GLY A 54 0.97 4.22 -3.64
CA GLY A 54 1.04 4.41 -2.19
C GLY A 54 1.05 3.11 -1.37
N ALA A 55 0.98 1.94 -2.03
CA ALA A 55 1.24 0.65 -1.41
C ALA A 55 2.67 0.19 -1.73
N GLY A 56 3.17 -0.70 -0.87
CA GLY A 56 4.52 -1.25 -0.99
C GLY A 56 4.91 -1.91 0.33
N GLY A 57 5.98 -2.69 0.30
CA GLY A 57 6.45 -3.42 1.46
C GLY A 57 7.01 -4.77 1.09
N ILE A 58 6.92 -5.72 2.02
CA ILE A 58 7.47 -7.06 1.85
C ILE A 58 6.33 -8.03 1.60
N VAL A 59 6.50 -8.91 0.62
CA VAL A 59 5.55 -10.01 0.38
C VAL A 59 5.66 -11.01 1.52
N LEU A 60 4.61 -11.10 2.35
CA LEU A 60 4.54 -12.02 3.48
C LEU A 60 4.18 -13.43 3.04
N ASP A 61 3.19 -13.56 2.16
CA ASP A 61 2.63 -14.84 1.75
C ASP A 61 1.92 -14.71 0.40
N VAL A 62 1.83 -15.82 -0.33
CA VAL A 62 1.11 -15.91 -1.60
C VAL A 62 0.26 -17.17 -1.61
N LYS A 63 -1.06 -16.99 -1.70
CA LYS A 63 -2.03 -18.08 -1.78
C LYS A 63 -2.56 -18.21 -3.19
N VAL A 64 -2.45 -19.41 -3.74
CA VAL A 64 -2.94 -19.76 -5.08
C VAL A 64 -4.07 -20.76 -4.91
N PHE A 65 -5.22 -20.48 -5.52
CA PHE A 65 -6.38 -21.36 -5.55
C PHE A 65 -6.65 -21.73 -7.01
N ASN A 66 -6.65 -23.03 -7.31
CA ASN A 66 -6.83 -23.56 -8.66
C ASN A 66 -8.14 -24.34 -8.73
N ARG A 67 -8.94 -24.10 -9.77
CA ARG A 67 -10.19 -24.85 -9.96
C ARG A 67 -9.94 -26.35 -10.19
N GLU A 68 -8.86 -26.69 -10.88
CA GLU A 68 -8.51 -28.07 -11.22
C GLU A 68 -8.13 -28.91 -9.98
N GLU A 69 -7.72 -28.27 -8.89
CA GLU A 69 -7.36 -28.94 -7.63
C GLU A 69 -8.56 -29.19 -6.70
N GLY A 70 -9.79 -28.91 -7.17
CA GLY A 70 -11.02 -29.17 -6.42
C GLY A 70 -11.40 -28.07 -5.43
N ASP A 71 -10.88 -26.86 -5.61
CA ASP A 71 -11.24 -25.70 -4.80
C ASP A 71 -12.64 -25.18 -5.19
N ASP A 72 -13.68 -25.75 -4.57
CA ASP A 72 -15.10 -25.41 -4.76
C ASP A 72 -15.47 -23.98 -4.29
N THR A 73 -14.51 -23.23 -3.75
CA THR A 73 -14.72 -21.85 -3.28
C THR A 73 -14.57 -20.79 -4.39
N LEU A 74 -14.20 -21.20 -5.61
CA LEU A 74 -14.00 -20.29 -6.74
C LEU A 74 -15.31 -19.92 -7.44
N SER A 75 -15.53 -18.62 -7.67
CA SER A 75 -16.69 -18.12 -8.41
C SER A 75 -16.75 -18.68 -9.85
N PRO A 76 -17.95 -18.92 -10.40
CA PRO A 76 -18.11 -19.39 -11.78
C PRO A 76 -17.31 -18.54 -12.78
N GLY A 77 -16.60 -19.18 -13.72
CA GLY A 77 -15.75 -18.49 -14.70
C GLY A 77 -14.33 -18.11 -14.23
N VAL A 78 -13.98 -18.27 -12.95
CA VAL A 78 -12.61 -18.09 -12.44
C VAL A 78 -11.82 -19.40 -12.47
N ASN A 79 -10.78 -19.50 -13.30
CA ASN A 79 -9.94 -20.71 -13.36
C ASN A 79 -8.92 -20.78 -12.22
N GLN A 80 -8.32 -19.63 -11.88
CA GLN A 80 -7.28 -19.50 -10.86
C GLN A 80 -7.43 -18.16 -10.15
N LEU A 81 -7.28 -18.18 -8.82
CA LEU A 81 -7.26 -16.99 -7.98
C LEU A 81 -5.91 -16.92 -7.26
N VAL A 82 -5.23 -15.79 -7.34
CA VAL A 82 -3.96 -15.55 -6.63
C VAL A 82 -4.15 -14.38 -5.67
N ARG A 83 -3.87 -14.61 -4.38
CA ARG A 83 -3.85 -13.59 -3.33
C ARG A 83 -2.42 -13.37 -2.87
N VAL A 84 -1.96 -12.13 -2.93
CA VAL A 84 -0.63 -11.72 -2.48
C VAL A 84 -0.79 -10.86 -1.23
N TYR A 85 -0.21 -11.28 -0.12
CA TYR A 85 -0.21 -10.55 1.14
C TYR A 85 1.06 -9.71 1.23
N ILE A 86 0.90 -8.39 1.28
CA ILE A 86 2.00 -7.44 1.42
C ILE A 86 1.91 -6.82 2.81
N VAL A 87 3.02 -6.80 3.53
CA VAL A 87 3.15 -6.16 4.84
C VAL A 87 4.05 -4.94 4.77
N GLN A 88 3.65 -3.90 5.48
CA GLN A 88 4.39 -2.65 5.58
C GLN A 88 4.53 -2.26 7.04
N LYS A 89 5.75 -1.97 7.48
CA LYS A 89 5.98 -1.38 8.81
C LYS A 89 5.80 0.14 8.71
N ARG A 90 4.66 0.65 9.20
CA ARG A 90 4.39 2.09 9.25
C ARG A 90 4.93 2.68 10.55
N LYS A 91 5.91 3.58 10.42
CA LYS A 91 6.36 4.44 11.52
C LYS A 91 5.40 5.62 11.67
N ILE A 92 5.45 6.29 12.81
CA ILE A 92 4.73 7.55 13.03
C ILE A 92 5.28 8.63 12.10
N HIS A 93 4.40 9.34 11.41
CA HIS A 93 4.74 10.44 10.52
C HIS A 93 3.92 11.70 10.84
N VAL A 94 4.42 12.85 10.41
CA VAL A 94 3.66 14.10 10.39
C VAL A 94 2.39 13.89 9.56
N GLY A 95 1.25 14.30 10.09
CA GLY A 95 -0.06 14.00 9.48
C GLY A 95 -0.80 12.81 10.10
N ASP A 96 -0.13 11.95 10.87
CA ASP A 96 -0.82 10.90 11.63
C ASP A 96 -1.68 11.51 12.74
N LYS A 97 -2.86 10.92 12.95
CA LYS A 97 -3.85 11.41 13.91
C LYS A 97 -3.80 10.58 15.18
N MET A 98 -3.62 11.28 16.31
CA MET A 98 -3.57 10.69 17.64
C MET A 98 -4.69 11.24 18.51
N CYS A 99 -5.06 10.50 19.55
CA CYS A 99 -6.09 10.90 20.51
C CYS A 99 -5.82 10.28 21.88
N GLY A 100 -5.99 11.05 22.95
CA GLY A 100 -6.08 10.51 24.30
C GLY A 100 -7.48 10.02 24.66
N ARG A 101 -7.63 9.43 25.85
CA ARG A 101 -8.91 8.84 26.32
C ARG A 101 -10.01 9.89 26.57
N HIS A 102 -9.64 11.15 26.73
CA HIS A 102 -10.55 12.27 27.05
C HIS A 102 -10.92 13.12 25.81
N GLY A 103 -10.76 12.56 24.60
CA GLY A 103 -11.21 13.21 23.37
C GLY A 103 -10.32 14.36 22.86
N ASN A 104 -9.12 14.52 23.41
CA ASN A 104 -8.08 15.41 22.89
C ASN A 104 -7.48 14.84 21.59
N LYS A 105 -8.22 15.02 20.49
CA LYS A 105 -7.80 14.63 19.13
C LYS A 105 -6.85 15.68 18.57
N GLY A 106 -5.76 15.22 17.95
CA GLY A 106 -4.78 16.05 17.29
C GLY A 106 -4.09 15.32 16.14
N VAL A 107 -3.53 16.07 15.21
CA VAL A 107 -2.66 15.55 14.15
C VAL A 107 -1.24 15.92 14.52
N ILE A 108 -0.27 15.05 14.26
CA ILE A 108 1.15 15.34 14.50
C ILE A 108 1.57 16.47 13.55
N SER A 109 1.94 17.61 14.12
CA SER A 109 2.33 18.82 13.37
C SER A 109 3.81 18.82 13.00
N LYS A 110 4.67 18.37 13.91
CA LYS A 110 6.11 18.31 13.73
C LYS A 110 6.68 17.16 14.57
N ILE A 111 7.63 16.43 14.00
CA ILE A 111 8.50 15.50 14.73
C ILE A 111 9.85 16.23 14.83
N VAL A 112 10.29 16.52 16.06
CA VAL A 112 11.57 17.19 16.32
C VAL A 112 12.60 16.19 16.83
N PRO A 113 13.90 16.45 16.61
CA PRO A 113 14.96 15.71 17.28
C PRO A 113 14.87 15.81 18.80
N GLU A 114 15.49 14.87 19.51
CA GLU A 114 15.42 14.77 20.97
C GLU A 114 16.07 15.99 21.64
N GLU A 115 17.15 16.51 21.05
CA GLU A 115 17.91 17.70 21.46
C GLU A 115 17.09 19.00 21.51
N ASP A 116 16.04 19.09 20.70
CA ASP A 116 15.17 20.27 20.60
C ASP A 116 13.96 20.19 21.56
N MET A 117 13.75 19.05 22.23
CA MET A 117 12.62 18.87 23.13
C MET A 117 12.87 19.54 24.48
N PRO A 118 11.82 20.03 25.16
CA PRO A 118 11.95 20.48 26.53
C PRO A 118 12.36 19.31 27.45
N TYR A 119 13.29 19.59 28.35
CA TYR A 119 13.83 18.63 29.31
C TYR A 119 13.24 18.84 30.70
N LEU A 120 13.02 17.73 31.40
CA LEU A 120 12.74 17.72 32.83
C LEU A 120 14.02 18.04 33.63
N PRO A 121 13.90 18.43 34.92
CA PRO A 121 15.06 18.74 35.76
C PRO A 121 16.04 17.58 35.96
N ASP A 122 15.59 16.34 35.72
CA ASP A 122 16.40 15.11 35.73
C ASP A 122 17.16 14.86 34.42
N GLY A 123 17.00 15.74 33.42
CA GLY A 123 17.62 15.64 32.11
C GLY A 123 16.86 14.76 31.10
N ARG A 124 15.66 14.25 31.44
CA ARG A 124 14.85 13.46 30.51
C ARG A 124 14.01 14.35 29.58
N PRO A 125 14.04 14.15 28.25
CA PRO A 125 13.18 14.91 27.33
C PRO A 125 11.73 14.45 27.42
N ILE A 126 10.82 15.34 27.04
CA ILE A 126 9.39 15.03 26.91
C ILE A 126 9.15 14.27 25.59
N ASP A 127 8.18 13.35 25.56
CA ASP A 127 7.83 12.61 24.33
C ASP A 127 6.85 13.37 23.41
N ILE A 128 5.84 14.04 24.00
CA ILE A 128 4.75 14.71 23.27
C ILE A 128 4.41 16.05 23.95
N MET A 129 4.29 17.11 23.15
CA MET A 129 3.79 18.41 23.59
C MET A 129 2.35 18.65 23.11
N LEU A 130 1.45 18.97 24.04
CA LEU A 130 0.06 19.31 23.74
C LEU A 130 -0.21 20.80 23.96
N ASN A 131 -1.06 21.38 23.12
CA ASN A 131 -1.46 22.78 23.27
C ASN A 131 -2.47 22.94 24.43
N PRO A 132 -2.17 23.73 25.48
CA PRO A 132 -3.06 23.91 26.62
C PRO A 132 -4.38 24.59 26.25
N LEU A 133 -4.42 25.41 25.18
CA LEU A 133 -5.64 26.12 24.76
C LEU A 133 -6.79 25.16 24.35
N GLY A 134 -6.45 23.92 24.00
CA GLY A 134 -7.41 22.88 23.63
C GLY A 134 -8.16 22.25 24.80
N VAL A 135 -7.80 22.57 26.05
CA VAL A 135 -8.39 21.95 27.26
C VAL A 135 -9.54 22.78 27.84
N PRO A 136 -9.41 24.10 28.13
CA PRO A 136 -10.48 24.88 28.75
C PRO A 136 -11.75 24.94 27.89
N SER A 137 -11.57 25.15 26.58
CA SER A 137 -12.68 25.27 25.63
C SER A 137 -13.47 23.97 25.44
N ARG A 138 -12.85 22.81 25.69
CA ARG A 138 -13.47 21.48 25.51
C ARG A 138 -14.04 20.91 26.80
N MET A 139 -13.86 21.59 27.94
CA MET A 139 -14.27 21.14 29.27
C MET A 139 -13.85 19.70 29.61
N ASN A 140 -12.72 19.23 29.05
CA ASN A 140 -12.20 17.88 29.24
C ASN A 140 -11.02 17.86 30.22
N ILE A 141 -11.23 18.48 31.38
CA ILE A 141 -10.20 18.67 32.42
C ILE A 141 -9.65 17.36 32.97
N GLY A 142 -10.40 16.25 32.83
CA GLY A 142 -9.96 14.93 33.26
C GLY A 142 -8.70 14.40 32.57
N GLN A 143 -8.18 15.06 31.52
CA GLN A 143 -6.87 14.74 30.95
C GLN A 143 -5.68 15.34 31.74
N VAL A 144 -5.95 16.28 32.65
CA VAL A 144 -4.96 16.96 33.49
C VAL A 144 -4.90 16.35 34.90
N LEU A 145 -5.99 15.69 35.30
CA LEU A 145 -6.13 14.96 36.57
C LEU A 145 -5.52 13.55 36.45
#